data_AF-A0A7W1IZT7-F1
#
_entry.id   AF-A0A7W1IZT7-F1
#
_cell.length_a   1.000
_cell.length_b   1.000
_cell.length_c   1.000
_cell.angle_alpha   90.00
_cell.angle_beta   90.00
_cell.angle_gamma   90.00
#
_symmetry.space_group_name_H-M   'P 1'
#
loop_
_entity.id
_entity.type
_entity.pdbx_description
1 polymer ?
#
loop_
_entity_poly.entity_id
_entity_poly.type
_entity_poly.pdbx_seq_one_letter_code
_entity_poly.pdbx_strand_id
1 'polypeptide(L)'
;MALVLESALRLQPETVRRFLDAAVVNDQPSTDTLVAAGVPHYEATLYCRRLHAAGELIDGTWNGDARTGYRRLLTPVEPARKLDRLHEHDRPREKALHSGIQSLSDTELLALLLRTGGDEGVLEFADRLLLEHDGLLGLSRREIDTLLESRGIGPAKATELAAAFELANRVASAARRRERPKLTSPELAVEHLRELVLLDHECFWCLPLDPRSGLIGEPRQISQGDVDGTDAGPRAFFRAALTAGATSCIAVHNHPTGDPSASPADLAVTVRLVAAGRTLDVRLVDHLIIGDQGRFCSIRRNHPECFR
;
A
#
# COMPACT_ATOMS: atom_id res chain seq x y z
N MET A 1 25.11 -28.66 -1.27
CA MET A 1 26.06 -28.83 -0.16
C MET A 1 26.01 -27.57 0.68
N ALA A 2 25.94 -27.68 2.02
CA ALA A 2 26.04 -26.50 2.88
C ALA A 2 27.50 -26.05 2.92
N LEU A 3 27.77 -24.79 2.55
CA LEU A 3 29.13 -24.25 2.47
C LEU A 3 29.53 -23.65 3.82
N VAL A 4 30.64 -24.12 4.42
CA VAL A 4 31.03 -23.81 5.81
C VAL A 4 31.29 -22.32 6.06
N LEU A 5 31.61 -21.56 5.01
CA LEU A 5 31.85 -20.12 5.07
C LEU A 5 30.67 -19.28 4.59
N GLU A 6 29.54 -19.88 4.17
CA GLU A 6 28.39 -19.11 3.69
C GLU A 6 27.83 -18.18 4.77
N SER A 7 27.63 -18.68 6.00
CA SER A 7 27.18 -17.84 7.11
C SER A 7 28.20 -16.77 7.50
N ALA A 8 29.50 -17.08 7.40
CA ALA A 8 30.55 -16.11 7.67
C ALA A 8 30.58 -15.01 6.60
N LEU A 9 30.32 -15.36 5.33
CA LEU A 9 30.20 -14.41 4.23
C LEU A 9 29.03 -13.43 4.43
N ARG A 10 27.93 -13.87 5.06
CA ARG A 10 26.82 -12.97 5.42
C ARG A 10 27.15 -12.02 6.58
N LEU A 11 27.94 -12.49 7.55
CA LEU A 11 28.25 -11.74 8.78
C LEU A 11 29.45 -10.78 8.63
N GLN A 12 30.43 -11.14 7.79
CA GLN A 12 31.65 -10.36 7.55
C GLN A 12 31.98 -10.34 6.05
N PRO A 13 31.15 -9.64 5.24
CA PRO A 13 31.17 -9.77 3.79
C PRO A 13 32.50 -9.36 3.17
N GLU A 14 33.12 -8.26 3.57
CA GLU A 14 34.38 -7.80 2.94
C GLU A 14 35.55 -8.76 3.21
N THR A 15 35.74 -9.14 4.47
CA THR A 15 36.84 -9.99 4.91
C THR A 15 36.77 -11.38 4.30
N VAL A 16 35.59 -12.02 4.39
CA VAL A 16 35.39 -13.39 3.90
C VAL A 16 35.38 -13.43 2.39
N ARG A 17 34.82 -12.40 1.72
CA ARG A 17 34.83 -12.29 0.26
C ARG A 17 36.25 -12.14 -0.29
N ARG A 18 37.08 -11.27 0.30
CA ARG A 18 38.50 -11.12 -0.10
C ARG A 18 39.26 -12.45 -0.01
N PHE A 19 39.07 -13.19 1.09
CA PHE A 19 39.65 -14.53 1.22
C PHE A 19 39.14 -15.48 0.13
N LEU A 20 37.83 -15.56 -0.07
CA LEU A 20 37.20 -16.49 -1.00
C LEU A 20 37.51 -16.16 -2.48
N ASP A 21 37.61 -14.88 -2.84
CA ASP A 21 38.03 -14.43 -4.18
C ASP A 21 39.45 -14.91 -4.50
N ALA A 22 40.38 -14.74 -3.55
CA ALA A 22 41.74 -15.26 -3.70
C ALA A 22 41.77 -16.80 -3.73
N ALA A 23 40.99 -17.45 -2.86
CA ALA A 23 41.00 -18.89 -2.69
C ALA A 23 40.34 -19.65 -3.85
N VAL A 24 39.27 -19.14 -4.45
CA VAL A 24 38.56 -19.80 -5.57
C VAL A 24 39.35 -19.70 -6.88
N VAL A 25 40.10 -18.62 -7.06
CA VAL A 25 41.03 -18.45 -8.19
C VAL A 25 42.20 -19.44 -8.08
N ASN A 26 42.69 -19.67 -6.86
CA ASN A 26 43.74 -20.66 -6.63
C ASN A 26 43.16 -22.09 -6.61
N ASP A 27 43.71 -22.99 -7.42
CA ASP A 27 43.31 -24.40 -7.43
C ASP A 27 43.71 -25.12 -6.13
N GLN A 28 44.77 -24.64 -5.47
CA GLN A 28 45.31 -25.18 -4.22
C GLN A 28 45.51 -24.08 -3.18
N PRO A 29 44.43 -23.53 -2.60
CA PRO A 29 44.55 -22.42 -1.65
C PRO A 29 45.22 -22.89 -0.35
N SER A 30 46.41 -22.32 -0.08
CA SER A 30 47.15 -22.47 1.17
C SER A 30 47.34 -21.11 1.86
N THR A 31 47.67 -21.12 3.15
CA THR A 31 47.98 -19.89 3.90
C THR A 31 48.98 -19.01 3.15
N ASP A 32 50.07 -19.59 2.66
CA ASP A 32 51.14 -18.83 2.00
C ASP A 32 50.68 -18.22 0.67
N THR A 33 49.95 -18.99 -0.14
CA THR A 33 49.42 -18.50 -1.42
C THR A 33 48.41 -17.38 -1.25
N LEU A 34 47.61 -17.43 -0.17
CA LEU A 34 46.59 -16.44 0.12
C LEU A 34 47.19 -15.18 0.75
N VAL A 35 48.22 -15.33 1.58
CA VAL A 35 48.99 -14.18 2.08
C VAL A 35 49.69 -13.46 0.95
N ALA A 36 50.27 -14.20 0.00
CA ALA A 36 50.85 -13.62 -1.22
C ALA A 36 49.79 -12.87 -2.07
N ALA A 37 48.52 -13.30 -2.00
CA ALA A 37 47.38 -12.63 -2.63
C ALA A 37 46.78 -11.48 -1.79
N GLY A 38 47.41 -11.09 -0.67
CA GLY A 38 46.99 -9.96 0.16
C GLY A 38 45.96 -10.27 1.25
N VAL A 39 45.71 -11.56 1.54
CA VAL A 39 44.87 -11.97 2.67
C VAL A 39 45.71 -11.97 3.96
N PRO A 40 45.25 -11.33 5.05
CA PRO A 40 45.93 -11.39 6.35
C PRO A 40 46.21 -12.83 6.80
N HIS A 41 47.41 -13.07 7.33
CA HIS A 41 47.89 -14.41 7.70
C HIS A 41 46.95 -15.17 8.64
N TYR A 42 46.38 -14.47 9.63
CA TYR A 42 45.40 -15.06 10.55
C TYR A 42 44.13 -15.54 9.83
N GLU A 43 43.56 -14.73 8.94
CA GLU A 43 42.37 -15.05 8.16
C GLU A 43 42.61 -16.22 7.21
N ALA A 44 43.73 -16.17 6.47
CA ALA A 44 44.13 -17.24 5.56
C ALA A 44 44.24 -18.58 6.30
N THR A 45 44.91 -18.59 7.45
CA THR A 45 45.08 -19.79 8.28
C THR A 45 43.77 -20.29 8.87
N LEU A 46 42.91 -19.38 9.36
CA LEU A 46 41.63 -19.72 9.97
C LEU A 46 40.67 -20.34 8.96
N TYR A 47 40.51 -19.70 7.80
CA TYR A 47 39.53 -20.11 6.81
C TYR A 47 39.98 -21.35 6.03
N CYS A 48 41.26 -21.51 5.70
CA CYS A 48 41.78 -22.78 5.15
C CYS A 48 41.51 -23.96 6.10
N ARG A 49 41.73 -23.77 7.41
CA ARG A 49 41.41 -24.81 8.42
C ARG A 49 39.93 -25.17 8.44
N ARG A 50 39.04 -24.19 8.34
CA ARG A 50 37.59 -24.43 8.29
C ARG A 50 37.16 -25.19 7.03
N LEU A 51 37.71 -24.83 5.87
CA LEU A 51 37.44 -25.52 4.61
C LEU A 51 37.92 -26.98 4.65
N HIS A 52 39.11 -27.24 5.21
CA HIS A 52 39.60 -28.61 5.42
C HIS A 52 38.72 -29.41 6.38
N ALA A 53 38.35 -28.82 7.53
CA ALA A 53 37.51 -29.49 8.51
C ALA A 53 36.11 -29.83 7.95
N ALA A 54 35.62 -29.06 6.98
CA ALA A 54 34.37 -29.30 6.28
C ALA A 54 34.48 -30.27 5.08
N GLY A 55 35.69 -30.74 4.74
CA GLY A 55 35.92 -31.57 3.55
C GLY A 55 35.73 -30.82 2.22
N GLU A 56 35.77 -29.49 2.26
CA GLU A 56 35.66 -28.63 1.07
C GLU A 56 37.02 -28.41 0.39
N LEU A 57 38.11 -28.57 1.16
CA LEU A 57 39.46 -28.77 0.67
C LEU A 57 39.97 -30.17 1.06
N ILE A 58 40.29 -31.00 0.08
CA ILE A 58 40.83 -32.35 0.24
C ILE A 58 42.25 -32.36 -0.34
N ASP A 59 43.23 -32.72 0.49
CA ASP A 59 44.66 -32.70 0.12
C ASP A 59 45.13 -31.36 -0.48
N GLY A 60 44.59 -30.25 0.05
CA GLY A 60 44.89 -28.89 -0.40
C GLY A 60 44.16 -28.47 -1.68
N THR A 61 43.40 -29.36 -2.31
CA THR A 61 42.62 -29.07 -3.52
C THR A 61 41.13 -28.93 -3.20
N TRP A 62 40.42 -28.17 -4.03
CA TRP A 62 38.97 -28.05 -3.88
C TRP A 62 38.22 -29.35 -4.16
N ASN A 63 37.23 -29.64 -3.33
CA ASN A 63 36.09 -30.44 -3.75
C ASN A 63 35.34 -29.68 -4.87
N GLY A 64 35.10 -30.33 -6.01
CA GLY A 64 34.51 -29.73 -7.21
C GLY A 64 33.17 -29.03 -6.97
N ASP A 65 32.34 -29.61 -6.09
CA ASP A 65 31.05 -29.02 -5.70
C ASP A 65 31.23 -27.79 -4.81
N ALA A 66 32.23 -27.81 -3.92
CA ALA A 66 32.55 -26.69 -3.02
C ALA A 66 33.00 -25.46 -3.81
N ARG A 67 33.96 -25.64 -4.71
CA ARG A 67 34.51 -24.55 -5.53
C ARG A 67 33.45 -23.94 -6.44
N THR A 68 32.62 -24.79 -7.05
CA THR A 68 31.50 -24.34 -7.88
C THR A 68 30.49 -23.56 -7.04
N GLY A 69 30.19 -24.05 -5.83
CA GLY A 69 29.32 -23.38 -4.87
C GLY A 69 29.82 -21.99 -4.48
N TYR A 70 31.07 -21.86 -4.02
CA TYR A 70 31.66 -20.57 -3.69
C TYR A 70 31.80 -19.67 -4.90
N ARG A 71 32.18 -20.19 -6.07
CA ARG A 71 32.22 -19.39 -7.31
C ARG A 71 30.86 -18.78 -7.61
N ARG A 72 29.75 -19.51 -7.44
CA ARG A 72 28.40 -18.95 -7.60
C ARG A 72 28.07 -17.86 -6.57
N LEU A 73 28.51 -18.01 -5.32
CA LEU A 73 28.33 -17.00 -4.27
C LEU A 73 29.19 -15.74 -4.50
N LEU A 74 30.36 -15.88 -5.12
CA LEU A 74 31.29 -14.78 -5.40
C LEU A 74 31.04 -14.11 -6.75
N THR A 75 30.46 -14.85 -7.70
CA THR A 75 30.06 -14.30 -9.01
C THR A 75 29.18 -13.10 -8.70
N PRO A 76 29.59 -11.88 -9.12
CA PRO A 76 28.71 -10.73 -9.03
C PRO A 76 27.39 -11.14 -9.68
N VAL A 77 26.26 -10.83 -9.03
CA VAL A 77 24.99 -10.73 -9.77
C VAL A 77 25.31 -9.94 -11.04
N GLU A 78 24.89 -10.47 -12.21
CA GLU A 78 25.26 -10.04 -13.56
C GLU A 78 25.66 -8.56 -13.72
N PRO A 79 26.62 -8.24 -14.63
CA PRO A 79 27.12 -6.89 -14.76
C PRO A 79 25.99 -5.90 -15.03
N ALA A 80 25.81 -4.95 -14.12
CA ALA A 80 25.00 -3.74 -14.22
C ALA A 80 23.86 -3.74 -15.23
N ARG A 81 22.63 -3.84 -14.71
CA ARG A 81 21.40 -3.37 -15.36
C ARG A 81 21.45 -1.85 -15.53
N LYS A 82 22.36 -1.36 -16.37
CA LYS A 82 22.23 -0.02 -16.93
C LYS A 82 20.96 -0.01 -17.77
N LEU A 83 20.14 1.03 -17.59
CA LEU A 83 18.83 1.14 -18.25
C LEU A 83 18.91 1.03 -19.78
N ASP A 84 20.03 1.44 -20.35
CA ASP A 84 20.31 1.39 -21.78
C ASP A 84 20.41 -0.03 -22.35
N ARG A 85 20.72 -1.03 -21.50
CA ARG A 85 20.80 -2.45 -21.86
C ARG A 85 19.47 -3.20 -21.77
N LEU A 86 18.45 -2.60 -21.18
CA LEU A 86 17.09 -3.15 -21.18
C LEU A 86 16.43 -2.89 -22.53
N HIS A 87 15.63 -3.86 -23.00
CA HIS A 87 14.68 -3.59 -24.07
C HIS A 87 13.80 -2.41 -23.68
N GLU A 88 13.41 -1.60 -24.66
CA GLU A 88 12.66 -0.37 -24.41
C GLU A 88 11.40 -0.62 -23.55
N HIS A 89 10.69 -1.72 -23.81
CA HIS A 89 9.51 -2.12 -23.05
C HIS A 89 9.78 -2.58 -21.61
N ASP A 90 11.02 -2.99 -21.31
CA ASP A 90 11.42 -3.43 -19.96
C ASP A 90 11.97 -2.28 -19.12
N ARG A 91 12.15 -1.10 -19.70
CA ARG A 91 12.56 0.08 -18.95
C ARG A 91 11.40 0.52 -18.04
N PRO A 92 11.65 0.90 -16.78
CA PRO A 92 10.59 1.15 -15.80
C PRO A 92 9.50 2.12 -16.26
N ARG A 93 9.88 3.20 -16.95
CA ARG A 93 8.94 4.24 -17.39
C ARG A 93 8.02 3.70 -18.49
N GLU A 94 8.60 3.07 -19.49
CA GLU A 94 7.90 2.51 -20.64
C GLU A 94 7.01 1.34 -20.21
N LYS A 95 7.50 0.47 -19.33
CA LYS A 95 6.73 -0.61 -18.71
C LYS A 95 5.55 -0.07 -17.91
N ALA A 96 5.73 0.99 -17.12
CA ALA A 96 4.62 1.62 -16.40
C ALA A 96 3.55 2.20 -17.34
N LEU A 97 3.95 2.81 -18.45
CA LEU A 97 3.02 3.37 -19.44
C LEU A 97 2.26 2.28 -20.20
N HIS A 98 2.90 1.16 -20.49
CA HIS A 98 2.30 0.08 -21.27
C HIS A 98 1.47 -0.90 -20.42
N SER A 99 2.01 -1.31 -19.27
CA SER A 99 1.48 -2.40 -18.43
C SER A 99 0.88 -1.90 -17.10
N GLY A 100 0.93 -0.58 -16.84
CA GLY A 100 0.47 0.06 -15.62
C GLY A 100 1.51 0.05 -14.50
N ILE A 101 1.43 1.06 -13.61
CA ILE A 101 2.40 1.27 -12.53
C ILE A 101 2.51 0.09 -11.57
N GLN A 102 1.41 -0.67 -11.38
CA GLN A 102 1.33 -1.86 -10.54
C GLN A 102 2.14 -3.05 -11.06
N SER A 103 2.61 -3.01 -12.31
CA SER A 103 3.44 -4.07 -12.91
C SER A 103 4.93 -3.96 -12.55
N LEU A 104 5.31 -2.84 -11.93
CA LEU A 104 6.69 -2.59 -11.52
C LEU A 104 7.00 -3.27 -10.17
N SER A 105 8.22 -3.78 -10.07
CA SER A 105 8.84 -4.18 -8.80
C SER A 105 9.22 -2.97 -7.95
N ASP A 106 9.46 -3.19 -6.67
CA ASP A 106 9.93 -2.16 -5.73
C ASP A 106 11.21 -1.46 -6.23
N THR A 107 12.16 -2.23 -6.79
CA THR A 107 13.39 -1.72 -7.39
C THR A 107 13.10 -0.80 -8.58
N GLU A 108 12.16 -1.18 -9.46
CA GLU A 108 11.77 -0.37 -10.62
C GLU A 108 11.01 0.90 -10.20
N LEU A 109 10.13 0.81 -9.20
CA LEU A 109 9.41 1.97 -8.62
C LEU A 109 10.38 2.97 -8.01
N LEU A 110 11.33 2.48 -7.21
CA LEU A 110 12.34 3.31 -6.58
C LEU A 110 13.27 3.93 -7.64
N ALA A 111 13.65 3.17 -8.66
CA ALA A 111 14.47 3.68 -9.76
C ALA A 111 13.78 4.81 -10.55
N LEU A 112 12.45 4.74 -10.72
CA LEU A 112 11.68 5.84 -11.33
C LEU A 112 11.78 7.13 -10.54
N LEU A 113 11.67 7.07 -9.21
CA LEU A 113 11.79 8.24 -8.33
C LEU A 113 13.22 8.78 -8.33
N LEU A 114 14.22 7.88 -8.23
CA LEU A 114 15.62 8.27 -8.13
C LEU A 114 16.17 8.88 -9.42
N ARG A 115 15.62 8.48 -10.59
CA ARG A 115 15.98 8.91 -11.96
C ARG A 115 17.39 8.53 -12.41
N THR A 116 18.39 8.67 -11.55
CA THR A 116 19.81 8.37 -11.81
C THR A 116 20.46 7.64 -10.64
N GLY A 117 21.44 6.79 -10.93
CA GLY A 117 22.22 6.05 -9.92
C GLY A 117 23.52 6.73 -9.49
N GLY A 118 23.80 7.94 -9.99
CA GLY A 118 25.12 8.54 -9.84
C GLY A 118 26.16 7.77 -10.65
N ASP A 119 27.14 7.18 -9.98
CA ASP A 119 28.23 6.40 -10.60
C ASP A 119 27.80 4.98 -11.02
N GLU A 120 26.68 4.48 -10.48
CA GLU A 120 26.12 3.16 -10.76
C GLU A 120 24.80 3.25 -11.58
N GLY A 121 24.30 2.12 -12.10
CA GLY A 121 23.01 2.07 -12.78
C GLY A 121 21.87 2.35 -11.79
N VAL A 122 20.85 3.14 -12.17
CA VAL A 122 19.77 3.52 -11.24
C VAL A 122 18.99 2.32 -10.69
N LEU A 123 18.89 1.22 -11.45
CA LEU A 123 18.25 -0.02 -10.96
C LEU A 123 19.11 -0.72 -9.91
N GLU A 124 20.43 -0.74 -10.08
CA GLU A 124 21.35 -1.27 -9.06
C GLU A 124 21.36 -0.39 -7.82
N PHE A 125 21.37 0.92 -8.01
CA PHE A 125 21.29 1.89 -6.94
C PHE A 125 20.04 1.70 -6.10
N ALA A 126 18.89 1.52 -6.76
CA ALA A 126 17.62 1.24 -6.10
C ALA A 126 17.65 -0.10 -5.35
N ASP A 127 18.18 -1.16 -5.96
CA ASP A 127 18.27 -2.49 -5.35
C ASP A 127 19.17 -2.48 -4.11
N ARG A 128 20.32 -1.81 -4.21
CA ARG A 128 21.25 -1.62 -3.10
C ARG A 128 20.62 -0.85 -1.95
N LEU A 129 19.93 0.26 -2.23
CA LEU A 129 19.23 1.03 -1.18
C LEU A 129 18.15 0.19 -0.49
N LEU A 130 17.40 -0.62 -1.24
CA LEU A 130 16.43 -1.54 -0.64
C LEU A 130 17.13 -2.57 0.24
N LEU A 131 18.25 -3.14 -0.18
CA LEU A 131 19.02 -4.09 0.63
C LEU A 131 19.60 -3.44 1.91
N GLU A 132 20.19 -2.24 1.80
CA GLU A 132 20.79 -1.51 2.92
C GLU A 132 19.77 -1.10 3.99
N HIS A 133 18.51 -0.92 3.58
CA HIS A 133 17.46 -0.43 4.46
C HIS A 133 16.32 -1.44 4.68
N ASP A 134 16.55 -2.74 4.48
CA ASP A 134 15.58 -3.82 4.75
C ASP A 134 14.25 -3.66 3.98
N GLY A 135 14.35 -3.27 2.70
CA GLY A 135 13.23 -3.07 1.77
C GLY A 135 12.55 -1.71 1.91
N LEU A 136 11.39 -1.55 1.24
CA LEU A 136 10.64 -0.28 1.21
C LEU A 136 10.20 0.18 2.61
N LEU A 137 9.81 -0.75 3.49
CA LEU A 137 9.33 -0.40 4.82
C LEU A 137 10.44 0.14 5.72
N GLY A 138 11.64 -0.44 5.66
CA GLY A 138 12.75 0.05 6.44
C GLY A 138 13.32 1.35 5.84
N LEU A 139 13.30 1.50 4.52
CA LEU A 139 13.64 2.75 3.83
C LEU A 139 12.67 3.88 4.19
N SER A 140 11.36 3.61 4.23
CA SER A 140 10.32 4.61 4.54
C SER A 140 10.36 5.15 5.96
N ARG A 141 11.14 4.53 6.84
CA ARG A 141 11.30 4.90 8.26
C ARG A 141 12.56 5.73 8.53
N ARG A 142 13.40 5.93 7.52
CA ARG A 142 14.65 6.67 7.68
C ARG A 142 14.39 8.16 7.71
N GLU A 143 15.09 8.84 8.60
CA GLU A 143 15.16 10.30 8.62
C GLU A 143 16.04 10.78 7.46
N ILE A 144 15.84 12.04 7.04
CA ILE A 144 16.60 12.63 5.93
C ILE A 144 18.10 12.55 6.18
N ASP A 145 18.55 12.81 7.41
CA ASP A 145 19.97 12.75 7.77
C ASP A 145 20.56 11.35 7.59
N THR A 146 19.81 10.29 7.94
CA THR A 146 20.24 8.91 7.69
C THR A 146 20.27 8.58 6.20
N LEU A 147 19.33 9.10 5.41
CA LEU A 147 19.35 8.91 3.96
C LEU A 147 20.57 9.57 3.30
N LEU A 148 21.02 10.71 3.82
CA LEU A 148 22.21 11.43 3.34
C LEU A 148 23.52 10.66 3.59
N GLU A 149 23.54 9.73 4.54
CA GLU A 149 24.70 8.86 4.78
C GLU A 149 24.86 7.79 3.67
N SER A 150 23.78 7.45 2.97
CA SER A 150 23.81 6.46 1.90
C SER A 150 24.53 7.00 0.68
N ARG A 151 25.57 6.28 0.23
CA ARG A 151 26.37 6.67 -0.94
C ARG A 151 25.47 6.94 -2.16
N GLY A 152 25.64 8.08 -2.81
CA GLY A 152 24.87 8.46 -4.01
C GLY A 152 23.51 9.12 -3.74
N ILE A 153 23.12 9.26 -2.47
CA ILE A 153 21.98 10.08 -2.03
C ILE A 153 22.50 11.48 -1.66
N GLY A 154 22.17 12.47 -2.49
CA GLY A 154 22.31 13.88 -2.13
C GLY A 154 21.00 14.47 -1.59
N PRO A 155 21.01 15.75 -1.15
CA PRO A 155 19.84 16.43 -0.60
C PRO A 155 18.57 16.34 -1.46
N ALA A 156 18.72 16.39 -2.79
CA ALA A 156 17.58 16.29 -3.71
C ALA A 156 16.92 14.91 -3.65
N LYS A 157 17.69 13.82 -3.71
CA LYS A 157 17.15 12.46 -3.66
C LYS A 157 16.59 12.13 -2.28
N ALA A 158 17.28 12.56 -1.21
CA ALA A 158 16.82 12.34 0.16
C ALA A 158 15.45 12.98 0.41
N THR A 159 15.28 14.25 0.01
CA THR A 159 14.02 14.97 0.17
C THR A 159 12.91 14.41 -0.75
N GLU A 160 13.23 13.99 -1.97
CA GLU A 160 12.29 13.34 -2.90
C GLU A 160 11.74 12.02 -2.33
N LEU A 161 12.61 11.16 -1.79
CA LEU A 161 12.19 9.91 -1.13
C LEU A 161 11.36 10.18 0.13
N ALA A 162 11.83 11.07 1.01
CA ALA A 162 11.10 11.42 2.22
C ALA A 162 9.71 11.97 1.91
N ALA A 163 9.59 12.82 0.88
CA ALA A 163 8.31 13.36 0.44
C ALA A 163 7.40 12.26 -0.13
N ALA A 164 7.91 11.34 -0.94
CA ALA A 164 7.14 10.24 -1.49
C ALA A 164 6.56 9.32 -0.39
N PHE A 165 7.38 8.97 0.60
CA PHE A 165 6.91 8.15 1.72
C PHE A 165 5.96 8.89 2.65
N GLU A 166 6.19 10.18 2.93
CA GLU A 166 5.27 10.99 3.72
C GLU A 166 3.91 11.15 3.03
N LEU A 167 3.88 11.32 1.70
CA LEU A 167 2.63 11.32 0.93
C LEU A 167 1.90 9.98 1.06
N ALA A 168 2.60 8.86 0.89
CA ALA A 168 2.03 7.54 1.06
C ALA A 168 1.47 7.34 2.49
N ASN A 169 2.21 7.78 3.50
CA ASN A 169 1.79 7.74 4.90
C ASN A 169 0.56 8.61 5.14
N ARG A 170 0.47 9.82 4.57
CA ARG A 170 -0.71 10.68 4.68
C ARG A 170 -1.94 10.07 4.02
N VAL A 171 -1.79 9.46 2.85
CA VAL A 171 -2.90 8.76 2.17
C VAL A 171 -3.36 7.57 2.99
N ALA A 172 -2.43 6.74 3.48
CA ALA A 172 -2.74 5.59 4.32
C ALA A 172 -3.36 6.00 5.67
N SER A 173 -2.85 7.08 6.27
CA SER A 173 -3.36 7.65 7.52
C SER A 173 -4.74 8.28 7.33
N ALA A 174 -4.98 9.00 6.23
CA ALA A 174 -6.30 9.54 5.90
C ALA A 174 -7.32 8.40 5.66
N ALA A 175 -6.90 7.30 5.06
CA ALA A 175 -7.74 6.11 4.93
C ALA A 175 -8.04 5.45 6.30
N ARG A 176 -7.10 5.48 7.25
CA ARG A 176 -7.27 4.94 8.62
C ARG A 176 -8.03 5.87 9.58
N ARG A 177 -7.81 7.19 9.50
CA ARG A 177 -8.49 8.23 10.29
C ARG A 177 -9.96 8.37 9.92
N ARG A 178 -10.36 7.86 8.75
CA ARG A 178 -11.75 7.50 8.48
C ARG A 178 -12.11 6.23 9.24
N GLU A 179 -12.15 6.30 10.58
CA GLU A 179 -13.11 5.44 11.28
C GLU A 179 -14.48 5.85 10.77
N ARG A 180 -14.99 5.08 9.80
CA ARG A 180 -16.28 5.34 9.20
C ARG A 180 -17.31 5.38 10.32
N PRO A 181 -18.07 6.47 10.49
CA PRO A 181 -19.15 6.51 11.46
C PRO A 181 -20.01 5.28 11.30
N LYS A 182 -20.13 4.49 12.37
CA LYS A 182 -20.99 3.31 12.37
C LYS A 182 -22.41 3.77 12.64
N LEU A 183 -23.24 3.73 11.60
CA LEU A 183 -24.62 4.17 11.68
C LEU A 183 -25.51 2.97 11.98
N THR A 184 -25.36 2.43 13.20
CA THR A 184 -26.08 1.22 13.64
C THR A 184 -27.46 1.51 14.22
N SER A 185 -27.81 2.79 14.42
CA SER A 185 -29.15 3.21 14.81
C SER A 185 -29.52 4.55 14.16
N PRO A 186 -30.83 4.84 14.02
CA PRO A 186 -31.34 6.16 13.64
C PRO A 186 -30.75 7.31 14.43
N GLU A 187 -30.57 7.16 15.75
CA GLU A 187 -29.99 8.18 16.61
C GLU A 187 -28.56 8.53 16.20
N LEU A 188 -27.72 7.52 15.93
CA LEU A 188 -26.34 7.73 15.47
C LEU A 188 -26.30 8.35 14.07
N ALA A 189 -27.23 7.98 13.20
CA ALA A 189 -27.36 8.59 11.87
C ALA A 189 -27.76 10.08 11.98
N VAL A 190 -28.73 10.42 12.82
CA VAL A 190 -29.17 11.82 13.03
C VAL A 190 -28.09 12.64 13.72
N GLU A 191 -27.39 12.07 14.73
CA GLU A 191 -26.26 12.73 15.38
C GLU A 191 -25.15 13.07 14.38
N HIS A 192 -24.87 12.18 13.44
CA HIS A 192 -23.87 12.42 12.40
C HIS A 192 -24.30 13.52 11.40
N LEU A 193 -25.60 13.77 11.28
CA LEU A 193 -26.19 14.72 10.32
C LEU A 193 -26.72 16.01 10.98
N ARG A 194 -26.26 16.34 12.19
CA ARG A 194 -26.74 17.52 12.95
C ARG A 194 -26.71 18.82 12.17
N GLU A 195 -25.76 18.99 11.25
CA GLU A 195 -25.64 20.19 10.43
C GLU A 195 -26.76 20.31 9.38
N LEU A 196 -27.37 19.20 8.96
CA LEU A 196 -28.50 19.21 8.01
C LEU A 196 -29.79 19.77 8.60
N VAL A 197 -29.93 19.75 9.93
CA VAL A 197 -31.07 20.36 10.66
C VAL A 197 -31.10 21.88 10.46
N LEU A 198 -29.95 22.49 10.17
CA LEU A 198 -29.81 23.95 10.07
C LEU A 198 -30.14 24.49 8.67
N LEU A 199 -30.42 23.62 7.71
CA LEU A 199 -30.78 24.03 6.35
C LEU A 199 -32.19 24.62 6.34
N ASP A 200 -32.33 25.80 5.74
CA ASP A 200 -33.57 26.55 5.60
C ASP A 200 -34.46 26.05 4.45
N HIS A 201 -34.05 24.98 3.78
CA HIS A 201 -34.73 24.36 2.65
C HIS A 201 -34.69 22.84 2.72
N GLU A 202 -35.69 22.18 2.12
CA GLU A 202 -35.77 20.72 2.08
C GLU A 202 -34.65 20.13 1.23
N CYS A 203 -33.97 19.10 1.74
CA CYS A 203 -32.97 18.33 1.03
C CYS A 203 -33.17 16.83 1.26
N PHE A 204 -33.01 16.06 0.18
CA PHE A 204 -33.03 14.61 0.25
C PHE A 204 -31.61 14.06 0.09
N TRP A 205 -31.21 13.12 0.96
CA TRP A 205 -29.86 12.60 1.05
C TRP A 205 -29.81 11.08 1.01
N CYS A 206 -28.74 10.55 0.43
CA CYS A 206 -28.33 9.15 0.52
C CYS A 206 -27.10 9.03 1.40
N LEU A 207 -27.16 8.16 2.41
CA LEU A 207 -26.03 7.74 3.22
C LEU A 207 -25.62 6.33 2.79
N PRO A 208 -24.56 6.16 1.98
CA PRO A 208 -24.11 4.86 1.51
C PRO A 208 -23.36 4.12 2.62
N LEU A 209 -23.68 2.85 2.86
CA LEU A 209 -23.11 2.06 3.95
C LEU A 209 -22.40 0.80 3.43
N ASP A 210 -21.31 0.45 4.11
CA ASP A 210 -20.62 -0.83 3.93
C ASP A 210 -21.31 -1.98 4.70
N PRO A 211 -20.88 -3.24 4.54
CA PRO A 211 -21.50 -4.40 5.20
C PRO A 211 -21.51 -4.34 6.73
N ARG A 212 -20.67 -3.48 7.34
CA ARG A 212 -20.55 -3.30 8.79
C ARG A 212 -21.26 -2.03 9.27
N SER A 213 -22.17 -1.47 8.46
CA SER A 213 -22.89 -0.22 8.72
C SER A 213 -21.99 1.00 8.85
N GLY A 214 -20.77 0.96 8.31
CA GLY A 214 -19.89 2.12 8.22
C GLY A 214 -20.27 3.02 7.05
N LEU A 215 -20.40 4.32 7.29
CA LEU A 215 -20.64 5.31 6.23
C LEU A 215 -19.48 5.34 5.22
N ILE A 216 -19.80 5.18 3.93
CA ILE A 216 -18.81 5.21 2.84
C ILE A 216 -18.68 6.62 2.28
N GLY A 217 -17.61 7.31 2.69
CA GLY A 217 -17.38 8.70 2.28
C GLY A 217 -18.35 9.65 2.98
N GLU A 218 -18.79 10.69 2.27
CA GLU A 218 -19.71 11.70 2.79
C GLU A 218 -21.17 11.41 2.40
N PRO A 219 -22.16 11.93 3.16
CA PRO A 219 -23.56 11.97 2.73
C PRO A 219 -23.70 12.59 1.33
N ARG A 220 -24.59 12.01 0.50
CA ARG A 220 -24.79 12.43 -0.88
C ARG A 220 -26.14 13.11 -1.03
N GLN A 221 -26.14 14.40 -1.30
CA GLN A 221 -27.36 15.12 -1.63
C GLN A 221 -27.92 14.63 -2.96
N ILE A 222 -29.20 14.31 -2.99
CA ILE A 222 -29.94 13.81 -4.14
C ILE A 222 -30.78 14.91 -4.76
N SER A 223 -31.46 15.72 -3.94
CA SER A 223 -32.27 16.85 -4.37
C SER A 223 -32.29 17.97 -3.33
N GLN A 224 -32.73 19.17 -3.75
CA GLN A 224 -32.87 20.39 -2.96
C GLN A 224 -34.16 21.12 -3.38
N GLY A 225 -34.96 21.59 -2.42
CA GLY A 225 -36.19 22.38 -2.62
C GLY A 225 -37.50 21.58 -2.54
N ASP A 226 -38.63 22.30 -2.54
CA ASP A 226 -39.98 21.71 -2.55
C ASP A 226 -40.13 20.77 -3.74
N VAL A 227 -40.23 19.47 -3.44
CA VAL A 227 -40.15 18.42 -4.43
C VAL A 227 -41.46 18.36 -5.22
N ASP A 228 -41.49 18.98 -6.40
CA ASP A 228 -42.34 18.54 -7.51
C ASP A 228 -41.86 17.15 -7.97
N GLY A 229 -42.12 16.11 -7.16
CA GLY A 229 -42.16 14.66 -7.40
C GLY A 229 -41.03 13.92 -8.16
N THR A 230 -40.10 14.59 -8.83
CA THR A 230 -39.41 14.03 -10.01
C THR A 230 -37.92 13.77 -9.78
N ASP A 231 -37.24 14.55 -8.94
CA ASP A 231 -35.77 14.47 -8.79
C ASP A 231 -35.27 13.57 -7.63
N ALA A 232 -36.10 13.26 -6.64
CA ALA A 232 -35.77 12.38 -5.49
C ALA A 232 -36.09 10.89 -5.74
N GLY A 233 -36.09 10.43 -7.00
CA GLY A 233 -36.49 9.07 -7.35
C GLY A 233 -35.41 7.99 -7.12
N PRO A 234 -35.77 6.69 -7.17
CA PRO A 234 -34.83 5.58 -6.98
C PRO A 234 -33.60 5.61 -7.88
N ARG A 235 -33.73 6.09 -9.12
CA ARG A 235 -32.62 6.20 -10.06
C ARG A 235 -31.48 7.08 -9.53
N ALA A 236 -31.81 8.28 -9.05
CA ALA A 236 -30.80 9.22 -8.57
C ALA A 236 -30.19 8.75 -7.24
N PHE A 237 -31.05 8.26 -6.34
CA PHE A 237 -30.65 7.72 -5.04
C PHE A 237 -29.70 6.52 -5.16
N PHE A 238 -30.08 5.48 -5.92
CA PHE A 238 -29.23 4.29 -6.06
C PHE A 238 -28.01 4.52 -6.94
N ARG A 239 -28.02 5.49 -7.87
CA ARG A 239 -26.78 5.92 -8.54
C ARG A 239 -25.73 6.36 -7.52
N ALA A 240 -26.11 7.14 -6.52
CA ALA A 240 -25.19 7.58 -5.47
C ALA A 240 -24.70 6.40 -4.62
N ALA A 241 -25.59 5.50 -4.20
CA ALA A 241 -25.23 4.33 -3.41
C ALA A 241 -24.30 3.36 -4.16
N LEU A 242 -24.61 3.03 -5.42
CA LEU A 242 -23.84 2.11 -6.26
C LEU A 242 -22.47 2.68 -6.62
N THR A 243 -22.38 3.97 -6.95
CA THR A 243 -21.09 4.62 -7.25
C THR A 243 -20.16 4.63 -6.04
N ALA A 244 -20.72 4.66 -4.83
CA ALA A 244 -19.96 4.53 -3.58
C ALA A 244 -19.57 3.08 -3.24
N GLY A 245 -20.08 2.07 -3.96
CA GLY A 245 -19.87 0.65 -3.63
C GLY A 245 -20.61 0.20 -2.37
N ALA A 246 -21.78 0.77 -2.09
CA ALA A 246 -22.56 0.47 -0.89
C ALA A 246 -23.31 -0.86 -1.00
N THR A 247 -23.37 -1.60 0.11
CA THR A 247 -24.22 -2.80 0.24
C THR A 247 -25.56 -2.49 0.91
N SER A 248 -25.66 -1.33 1.56
CA SER A 248 -26.91 -0.81 2.11
C SER A 248 -26.86 0.71 2.18
N CYS A 249 -27.99 1.36 2.42
CA CYS A 249 -28.06 2.82 2.49
C CYS A 249 -29.17 3.31 3.42
N ILE A 250 -29.05 4.54 3.90
CA ILE A 250 -30.10 5.25 4.64
C ILE A 250 -30.55 6.44 3.78
N ALA A 251 -31.86 6.61 3.64
CA ALA A 251 -32.44 7.82 3.08
C ALA A 251 -32.66 8.85 4.19
N VAL A 252 -32.40 10.13 3.92
CA VAL A 252 -32.61 11.19 4.90
C VAL A 252 -33.26 12.39 4.24
N HIS A 253 -34.27 12.94 4.90
CA HIS A 253 -34.96 14.16 4.52
C HIS A 253 -34.97 15.12 5.71
N ASN A 254 -34.70 16.41 5.52
CA ASN A 254 -34.91 17.44 6.56
C ASN A 254 -36.19 18.23 6.27
N HIS A 255 -36.98 18.51 7.32
CA HIS A 255 -38.13 19.41 7.27
C HIS A 255 -37.78 20.75 7.91
N PRO A 256 -37.64 21.85 7.15
CA PRO A 256 -37.36 23.19 7.69
C PRO A 256 -38.42 23.69 8.67
N THR A 257 -39.65 23.16 8.57
CA THR A 257 -40.76 23.46 9.50
C THR A 257 -40.50 22.95 10.92
N GLY A 258 -39.55 22.02 11.09
CA GLY A 258 -39.19 21.40 12.36
C GLY A 258 -40.05 20.19 12.75
N ASP A 259 -41.15 19.89 12.05
CA ASP A 259 -41.96 18.71 12.32
C ASP A 259 -41.40 17.47 11.60
N PRO A 260 -40.89 16.44 12.31
CA PRO A 260 -40.34 15.25 11.68
C PRO A 260 -41.41 14.25 11.19
N SER A 261 -42.70 14.58 11.26
CA SER A 261 -43.78 13.68 10.84
C SER A 261 -43.67 13.29 9.36
N ALA A 262 -43.85 12.01 9.04
CA ALA A 262 -43.75 11.53 7.67
C ALA A 262 -44.96 11.93 6.83
N SER A 263 -44.71 12.61 5.72
CA SER A 263 -45.76 12.96 4.76
C SER A 263 -46.14 11.74 3.90
N PRO A 264 -47.32 11.75 3.25
CA PRO A 264 -47.68 10.72 2.28
C PRO A 264 -46.64 10.58 1.14
N ALA A 265 -45.97 11.67 0.76
CA ALA A 265 -44.92 11.66 -0.25
C ALA A 265 -43.68 10.91 0.22
N ASP A 266 -43.25 11.12 1.49
CA ASP A 266 -42.11 10.40 2.07
C ASP A 266 -42.36 8.89 2.13
N LEU A 267 -43.57 8.49 2.53
CA LEU A 267 -43.98 7.09 2.57
C LEU A 267 -43.95 6.48 1.15
N ALA A 268 -44.49 7.18 0.16
CA ALA A 268 -44.49 6.72 -1.23
C ALA A 268 -43.08 6.58 -1.81
N VAL A 269 -42.19 7.54 -1.54
CA VAL A 269 -40.77 7.47 -1.92
C VAL A 269 -40.09 6.28 -1.24
N THR A 270 -40.34 6.09 0.06
CA THR A 270 -39.76 4.96 0.83
C THR A 270 -40.11 3.62 0.19
N VAL A 271 -41.39 3.38 -0.13
CA VAL A 271 -41.83 2.12 -0.74
C VAL A 271 -41.13 1.88 -2.08
N ARG A 272 -41.00 2.93 -2.92
CA ARG A 272 -40.28 2.84 -4.20
C ARG A 272 -38.80 2.53 -4.01
N LEU A 273 -38.15 3.12 -3.02
CA LEU A 273 -36.74 2.88 -2.70
C LEU A 273 -36.51 1.48 -2.15
N VAL A 274 -37.37 0.97 -1.28
CA VAL A 274 -37.30 -0.41 -0.77
C VAL A 274 -37.40 -1.41 -1.92
N ALA A 275 -38.37 -1.25 -2.83
CA ALA A 275 -38.54 -2.13 -3.98
C ALA A 275 -37.32 -2.10 -4.93
N ALA A 276 -36.80 -0.92 -5.24
CA ALA A 276 -35.61 -0.78 -6.07
C ALA A 276 -34.36 -1.36 -5.41
N GLY A 277 -34.17 -1.13 -4.10
CA GLY A 277 -33.03 -1.64 -3.35
C GLY A 277 -32.99 -3.17 -3.30
N ARG A 278 -34.15 -3.83 -3.22
CA ARG A 278 -34.27 -5.29 -3.35
C ARG A 278 -33.84 -5.80 -4.73
N THR A 279 -34.12 -5.04 -5.78
CA THR A 279 -33.78 -5.43 -7.16
C THR A 279 -32.30 -5.23 -7.45
N LEU A 280 -31.67 -4.24 -6.81
CA LEU A 280 -30.27 -3.86 -7.02
C LEU A 280 -29.30 -4.48 -6.02
N ASP A 281 -29.78 -5.33 -5.09
CA ASP A 281 -29.00 -5.87 -3.97
C ASP A 281 -28.35 -4.79 -3.08
N VAL A 282 -29.00 -3.63 -2.96
CA VAL A 282 -28.60 -2.53 -2.06
C VAL A 282 -29.74 -2.23 -1.10
N ARG A 283 -29.65 -2.74 0.12
CA ARG A 283 -30.74 -2.65 1.10
C ARG A 283 -30.94 -1.20 1.59
N LEU A 284 -32.16 -0.69 1.49
CA LEU A 284 -32.56 0.50 2.27
C LEU A 284 -32.75 0.09 3.74
N VAL A 285 -31.88 0.59 4.61
CA VAL A 285 -31.89 0.29 6.05
C VAL A 285 -33.02 1.02 6.73
N ASP A 286 -33.12 2.32 6.46
CA ASP A 286 -34.11 3.23 7.03
C ASP A 286 -34.32 4.45 6.10
N HIS A 287 -35.38 5.19 6.36
CA HIS A 287 -35.61 6.52 5.84
C HIS A 287 -35.93 7.45 7.04
N LEU A 288 -35.03 8.40 7.29
CA LEU A 288 -35.10 9.31 8.42
C LEU A 288 -35.62 10.67 7.98
N ILE A 289 -36.60 11.20 8.72
CA ILE A 289 -37.06 12.57 8.58
C ILE A 289 -36.58 13.35 9.78
N ILE A 290 -35.79 14.39 9.53
CA ILE A 290 -35.13 15.19 10.55
C ILE A 290 -35.90 16.51 10.70
N GLY A 291 -36.38 16.76 11.91
CA GLY A 291 -37.00 18.01 12.32
C GLY A 291 -36.07 18.86 13.17
N ASP A 292 -36.64 19.76 13.96
CA ASP A 292 -35.87 20.72 14.77
C ASP A 292 -35.31 20.08 16.05
N GLN A 293 -34.27 20.71 16.61
CA GLN A 293 -33.73 20.38 17.95
C GLN A 293 -33.39 18.89 18.16
N GLY A 294 -32.98 18.20 17.09
CA GLY A 294 -32.63 16.78 17.13
C GLY A 294 -33.83 15.82 17.14
N ARG A 295 -35.06 16.31 16.94
CA ARG A 295 -36.24 15.48 16.72
C ARG A 295 -36.15 14.82 15.35
N PHE A 296 -36.56 13.56 15.28
CA PHE A 296 -36.58 12.81 14.02
C PHE A 296 -37.67 11.74 14.04
N CYS A 297 -38.05 11.29 12.85
CA CYS A 297 -38.88 10.11 12.61
C CYS A 297 -38.05 9.09 11.84
N SER A 298 -38.13 7.83 12.26
CA SER A 298 -37.58 6.69 11.51
C SER A 298 -38.75 5.98 10.87
N ILE A 299 -38.91 6.10 9.55
CA ILE A 299 -40.00 5.43 8.83
C ILE A 299 -39.91 3.92 9.05
N ARG A 300 -38.70 3.34 9.20
CA ARG A 300 -38.54 1.91 9.52
C ARG A 300 -39.19 1.52 10.84
N ARG A 301 -39.10 2.36 11.87
CA ARG A 301 -39.67 2.11 13.21
C ARG A 301 -41.14 2.49 13.28
N ASN A 302 -41.52 3.60 12.67
CA ASN A 302 -42.85 4.20 12.77
C ASN A 302 -43.85 3.65 11.73
N HIS A 303 -43.36 3.26 10.55
CA HIS A 303 -44.13 2.75 9.41
C HIS A 303 -43.50 1.47 8.84
N PRO A 304 -43.37 0.39 9.64
CA PRO A 304 -42.67 -0.83 9.23
C PRO A 304 -43.31 -1.51 7.99
N GLU A 305 -44.57 -1.23 7.69
CA GLU A 305 -45.27 -1.67 6.49
C GLU A 305 -44.61 -1.19 5.18
N CYS A 306 -43.94 -0.04 5.17
CA CYS A 306 -43.24 0.48 3.99
C CYS A 306 -42.02 -0.37 3.60
N PHE A 307 -41.51 -1.20 4.51
CA PHE A 307 -40.31 -2.02 4.33
C PHE A 307 -40.61 -3.50 4.05
N ARG A 308 -41.90 -3.87 3.96
CA ARG A 308 -42.37 -5.24 3.72
C ARG A 308 -42.25 -5.66 2.27
#